data_AF-A0A8T0PK65-F1
#
_entry.id   AF-A0A8T0PK65-F1
#
_cell.length_a   1.000
_cell.length_b   1.000
_cell.length_c   1.000
_cell.angle_alpha   90.00
_cell.angle_beta   90.00
_cell.angle_gamma   90.00
#
_symmetry.space_group_name_H-M   'P 1'
#
loop_
_entity.id
_entity.type
_entity.pdbx_description
1 polymer ?
#
loop_
_entity_poly.entity_id
_entity_poly.type
_entity_poly.pdbx_seq_one_letter_code
_entity_poly.pdbx_strand_id
1 'polypeptide(L)'
;MAVRKHMPSMQDLPMEVAVQIAGHLAATSVSPMDDLRSLWVTCRFLHGVTSDRAVGQHINVPQFSTAMLWRDRAAYATLLAHPTDIGNSEACYMTGMKNIFSKVTPEARPCIVELAHTAERRPNVAAYVAAILLFRANTGADDDQATMRYNRQVEGN
;
A
#
# COMPACT_ATOMS: atom_id res chain seq x y z
N MET A 1 -9.94 6.30 51.41
CA MET A 1 -10.16 6.94 50.09
C MET A 1 -9.38 6.17 49.04
N ALA A 2 -10.05 5.49 48.11
CA ALA A 2 -9.38 4.76 47.03
C ALA A 2 -9.01 5.75 45.91
N VAL A 3 -7.72 5.89 45.62
CA VAL A 3 -7.23 6.63 44.45
C VAL A 3 -7.73 5.89 43.21
N ARG A 4 -8.67 6.48 42.46
CA ARG A 4 -9.04 5.97 41.13
C ARG A 4 -7.80 6.10 40.25
N LYS A 5 -7.14 4.97 39.94
CA LYS A 5 -6.11 4.94 38.89
C LYS A 5 -6.81 5.30 37.58
N HIS A 6 -6.46 6.44 36.99
CA HIS A 6 -6.89 6.76 35.64
C HIS A 6 -6.33 5.68 34.73
N MET A 7 -7.20 4.93 34.06
CA MET A 7 -6.77 4.00 33.03
C MET A 7 -6.44 4.84 31.80
N PRO A 8 -5.21 4.84 31.28
CA PRO A 8 -4.86 5.66 30.14
C PRO A 8 -5.72 5.24 28.93
N SER A 9 -6.35 6.23 28.31
CA SER A 9 -7.20 6.09 27.14
C SER A 9 -6.36 6.23 25.88
N MET A 10 -6.79 5.63 24.77
CA MET A 10 -6.17 5.90 23.47
C MET A 10 -6.21 7.39 23.07
N GLN A 11 -7.17 8.14 23.61
CA GLN A 11 -7.28 9.59 23.38
C GLN A 11 -6.20 10.40 24.10
N ASP A 12 -5.50 9.79 25.06
CA ASP A 12 -4.38 10.41 25.79
C ASP A 12 -3.05 10.25 25.03
N LEU A 13 -3.04 9.45 23.94
CA LEU A 13 -1.87 9.24 23.11
C LEU A 13 -1.69 10.37 22.09
N PRO A 14 -0.44 10.73 21.74
CA PRO A 14 -0.18 11.53 20.55
C PRO A 14 -0.76 10.85 19.31
N MET A 15 -1.35 11.66 18.41
CA MET A 15 -1.99 11.18 17.18
C MET A 15 -1.07 10.26 16.36
N GLU A 16 0.21 10.63 16.22
CA GLU A 16 1.20 9.86 15.47
C GLU A 16 1.40 8.44 16.02
N VAL A 17 1.40 8.29 17.36
CA VAL A 17 1.54 6.99 18.02
C VAL A 17 0.28 6.16 17.80
N ALA A 18 -0.91 6.77 17.87
CA ALA A 18 -2.16 6.07 17.59
C ALA A 18 -2.24 5.60 16.13
N VAL A 19 -1.78 6.43 15.18
CA VAL A 19 -1.64 6.07 13.76
C VAL A 19 -0.67 4.91 13.56
N GLN A 20 0.47 4.89 14.25
CA GLN A 20 1.40 3.76 14.19
C GLN A 20 0.78 2.47 14.74
N ILE A 21 0.04 2.53 15.85
CA ILE A 21 -0.65 1.36 16.42
C ILE A 21 -1.71 0.84 15.45
N ALA A 22 -2.55 1.73 14.90
CA ALA A 22 -3.57 1.35 13.92
C ALA A 22 -2.95 0.81 12.61
N GLY A 23 -1.83 1.38 12.17
CA GLY A 23 -1.05 0.85 11.04
C GLY A 23 -0.50 -0.54 11.32
N HIS A 24 0.03 -0.78 12.52
CA HIS A 24 0.51 -2.11 12.91
C HIS A 24 -0.61 -3.15 12.98
N LEU A 25 -1.78 -2.76 13.50
CA LEU A 25 -2.98 -3.58 13.46
C LEU A 25 -3.37 -3.91 12.01
N ALA A 26 -3.40 -2.91 11.12
CA ALA A 26 -3.70 -3.11 9.70
C ALA A 26 -2.70 -4.02 8.98
N ALA A 27 -1.43 -4.01 9.39
CA ALA A 27 -0.38 -4.85 8.83
C ALA A 27 -0.43 -6.32 9.30
N THR A 28 -0.95 -6.56 10.51
CA THR A 28 -0.89 -7.88 11.16
C THR A 28 -2.23 -8.60 11.22
N SER A 29 -3.34 -7.86 11.09
CA SER A 29 -4.68 -8.40 11.18
C SER A 29 -5.00 -9.37 10.03
N VAL A 30 -5.80 -10.38 10.36
CA VAL A 30 -6.41 -11.30 9.39
C VAL A 30 -7.55 -10.62 8.62
N SER A 31 -8.25 -9.66 9.24
CA SER A 31 -9.31 -8.87 8.61
C SER A 31 -9.13 -7.37 8.88
N PRO A 32 -8.09 -6.74 8.30
CA PRO A 32 -7.78 -5.33 8.53
C PRO A 32 -8.96 -4.38 8.24
N MET A 33 -9.81 -4.70 7.26
CA MET A 33 -10.96 -3.83 6.93
C MET A 33 -12.04 -3.85 8.03
N ASP A 34 -12.30 -5.00 8.64
CA ASP A 34 -13.29 -5.11 9.73
C ASP A 34 -12.74 -4.49 11.02
N ASP A 35 -11.45 -4.70 11.30
CA ASP A 35 -10.79 -4.12 12.48
C ASP A 35 -10.70 -2.59 12.38
N LEU A 36 -10.31 -2.05 11.23
CA LEU A 36 -10.29 -0.61 10.99
C LEU A 36 -11.69 -0.01 11.02
N ARG A 37 -12.70 -0.70 10.47
CA ARG A 37 -14.10 -0.27 10.59
C ARG A 37 -14.56 -0.26 12.05
N SER A 38 -14.16 -1.25 12.85
CA SER A 38 -14.49 -1.33 14.27
C SER A 38 -13.87 -0.17 15.05
N LEU A 39 -12.60 0.16 14.77
CA LEU A 39 -11.95 1.36 15.32
C LEU A 39 -12.66 2.65 14.87
N TRP A 40 -13.01 2.75 13.59
CA TRP A 40 -13.68 3.91 12.98
C TRP A 40 -15.01 4.25 13.67
N VAL A 41 -15.83 3.25 14.03
CA VAL A 41 -17.13 3.47 14.71
C VAL A 41 -17.00 3.71 16.23
N THR A 42 -15.83 3.48 16.84
CA THR A 42 -15.69 3.51 18.30
C THR A 42 -15.73 4.94 18.85
N CYS A 43 -14.97 5.87 18.27
CA CYS A 43 -14.98 7.27 18.68
C CYS A 43 -14.38 8.20 17.60
N ARG A 44 -14.62 9.52 17.74
CA ARG A 44 -14.11 10.53 16.79
C ARG A 44 -12.57 10.56 16.68
N PHE A 45 -11.86 10.33 17.78
CA PHE A 45 -10.40 10.27 17.76
C PHE A 45 -9.92 9.11 16.88
N LEU A 46 -10.47 7.92 17.10
CA LEU A 46 -10.14 6.73 16.32
C LEU A 46 -10.62 6.82 14.87
N HIS A 47 -11.76 7.46 14.62
CA HIS A 47 -12.17 7.81 13.26
C HIS A 47 -11.09 8.65 12.56
N GLY A 48 -10.54 9.66 13.23
CA GLY A 48 -9.42 10.44 12.69
C GLY A 48 -8.19 9.58 12.41
N VAL A 49 -7.82 8.72 13.37
CA VAL A 49 -6.68 7.80 13.23
C VAL A 49 -6.85 6.84 12.06
N THR A 50 -8.01 6.19 11.91
CA THR A 50 -8.24 5.22 10.83
C THR A 50 -8.44 5.87 9.46
N SER A 51 -8.79 7.15 9.42
CA SER A 51 -8.85 7.93 8.19
C SER A 51 -7.47 8.44 7.74
N ASP A 52 -6.43 8.29 8.57
CA ASP A 52 -5.07 8.69 8.21
C ASP A 52 -4.52 7.81 7.09
N ARG A 53 -3.97 8.46 6.05
CA ARG A 53 -3.42 7.78 4.88
C ARG A 53 -2.31 6.78 5.26
N ALA A 54 -1.52 7.10 6.27
CA ALA A 54 -0.45 6.22 6.74
C ALA A 54 -1.01 4.88 7.23
N VAL A 55 -2.18 4.84 7.87
CA VAL A 55 -2.78 3.56 8.31
C VAL A 55 -3.09 2.66 7.12
N GLY A 56 -3.72 3.21 6.09
CA GLY A 56 -4.06 2.41 4.89
C GLY A 56 -2.83 1.97 4.09
N GLN A 57 -1.72 2.72 4.15
CA GLN A 57 -0.45 2.31 3.56
C GLN A 57 0.21 1.10 4.23
N HIS A 58 -0.19 0.76 5.47
CA HIS A 58 0.31 -0.40 6.19
C HIS A 58 -0.57 -1.65 6.03
N ILE A 59 -1.70 -1.56 5.33
CA ILE A 59 -2.54 -2.73 5.07
C ILE A 59 -1.71 -3.80 4.35
N ASN A 60 -1.64 -4.99 4.94
CA ASN A 60 -1.01 -6.16 4.32
C ASN A 60 -1.97 -6.75 3.29
N VAL A 61 -1.84 -6.26 2.05
CA VAL A 61 -2.74 -6.59 0.96
C VAL A 61 -2.65 -8.08 0.60
N PRO A 62 -1.49 -8.72 0.49
CA PRO A 62 -1.39 -10.15 0.24
C PRO A 62 -2.14 -10.98 1.28
N GLN A 63 -1.95 -10.72 2.57
CA GLN A 63 -2.59 -11.49 3.64
C GLN A 63 -4.12 -11.33 3.60
N PHE A 64 -4.60 -10.09 3.52
CA PHE A 64 -6.04 -9.79 3.48
C PHE A 64 -6.71 -10.36 2.22
N SER A 65 -6.03 -10.24 1.08
CA SER A 65 -6.67 -10.46 -0.22
C SER A 65 -6.50 -11.89 -0.76
N THR A 66 -5.65 -12.72 -0.13
CA THR A 66 -5.44 -14.12 -0.53
C THR A 66 -6.76 -14.88 -0.58
N ALA A 67 -7.61 -14.81 0.45
CA ALA A 67 -8.89 -15.54 0.44
C ALA A 67 -9.92 -14.97 -0.56
N MET A 68 -9.88 -13.66 -0.82
CA MET A 68 -10.81 -12.98 -1.73
C MET A 68 -10.47 -13.20 -3.21
N LEU A 69 -9.18 -13.20 -3.58
CA LEU A 69 -8.71 -13.39 -4.95
C LEU A 69 -9.29 -14.66 -5.59
N TRP A 70 -9.40 -15.73 -4.81
CA TRP A 70 -9.90 -17.03 -5.26
C TRP A 70 -11.43 -17.12 -5.31
N ARG A 71 -12.15 -16.28 -4.56
CA ARG A 71 -13.63 -16.35 -4.44
C ARG A 71 -14.36 -15.36 -5.32
N ASP A 72 -13.88 -14.12 -5.40
CA ASP A 72 -14.52 -13.06 -6.17
C ASP A 72 -13.49 -12.06 -6.71
N ARG A 73 -13.17 -12.21 -8.00
CA ARG A 73 -12.16 -11.40 -8.68
C ARG A 73 -12.63 -9.95 -8.89
N ALA A 74 -13.93 -9.68 -8.97
CA ALA A 74 -14.48 -8.34 -9.17
C ALA A 74 -14.50 -7.54 -7.86
N ALA A 75 -14.94 -8.16 -6.77
CA ALA A 75 -14.85 -7.58 -5.43
C ALA A 75 -13.39 -7.32 -5.04
N TYR A 76 -12.49 -8.28 -5.33
CA TYR A 76 -11.06 -8.12 -5.14
C TYR A 76 -10.50 -6.87 -5.88
N ALA A 77 -10.87 -6.69 -7.16
CA ALA A 77 -10.39 -5.56 -7.95
C ALA A 77 -10.89 -4.21 -7.42
N THR A 78 -12.15 -4.15 -6.99
CA THR A 78 -12.76 -2.94 -6.41
C THR A 78 -12.08 -2.59 -5.09
N LEU A 79 -11.80 -3.60 -4.27
CA LEU A 79 -11.16 -3.40 -2.99
C LEU A 79 -9.70 -2.97 -3.15
N LEU A 80 -8.95 -3.56 -4.09
CA LEU A 80 -7.55 -3.22 -4.34
C LEU A 80 -7.36 -1.76 -4.79
N ALA A 81 -8.36 -1.16 -5.43
CA ALA A 81 -8.28 0.22 -5.93
C ALA A 81 -8.03 1.25 -4.82
N HIS A 82 -8.65 1.09 -3.64
CA HIS A 82 -8.51 2.07 -2.55
C HIS A 82 -7.09 2.07 -1.94
N PRO A 83 -6.50 0.93 -1.54
CA PRO A 83 -5.09 0.86 -1.14
C PRO A 83 -4.11 1.38 -2.21
N THR A 84 -4.39 1.16 -3.49
CA THR A 84 -3.55 1.69 -4.59
C THR A 84 -3.59 3.21 -4.65
N ASP A 85 -4.78 3.83 -4.57
CA ASP A 85 -4.94 5.30 -4.60
C ASP A 85 -4.19 6.00 -3.44
N ILE A 86 -4.21 5.38 -2.26
CA ILE A 86 -3.48 5.91 -1.10
C ILE A 86 -1.98 5.58 -1.11
N GLY A 87 -1.45 4.92 -2.15
CA GLY A 87 -0.02 4.65 -2.32
C GLY A 87 0.51 3.49 -1.47
N ASN A 88 -0.32 2.47 -1.20
CA ASN A 88 0.16 1.23 -0.59
C ASN A 88 1.07 0.50 -1.60
N SER A 89 2.33 0.26 -1.24
CA SER A 89 3.34 -0.29 -2.15
C SER A 89 3.00 -1.69 -2.68
N GLU A 90 2.32 -2.52 -1.88
CA GLU A 90 1.92 -3.86 -2.32
C GLU A 90 0.71 -3.77 -3.26
N ALA A 91 -0.25 -2.89 -2.96
CA ALA A 91 -1.40 -2.64 -3.83
C ALA A 91 -0.98 -2.07 -5.20
N CYS A 92 -0.07 -1.07 -5.19
CA CYS A 92 0.51 -0.50 -6.41
C CYS A 92 1.24 -1.58 -7.22
N TYR A 93 2.03 -2.44 -6.57
CA TYR A 93 2.70 -3.55 -7.25
C TYR A 93 1.70 -4.52 -7.90
N MET A 94 0.68 -4.95 -7.15
CA MET A 94 -0.32 -5.89 -7.66
C MET A 94 -1.15 -5.28 -8.79
N THR A 95 -1.48 -3.99 -8.71
CA THR A 95 -2.22 -3.26 -9.75
C THR A 95 -1.37 -3.13 -11.02
N GLY A 96 -0.10 -2.73 -10.88
CA GLY A 96 0.84 -2.61 -11.99
C GLY A 96 1.05 -3.96 -12.69
N MET A 97 1.27 -5.03 -11.93
CA MET A 97 1.40 -6.39 -12.48
C MET A 97 0.12 -6.85 -13.19
N LYS A 98 -1.06 -6.61 -12.61
CA LYS A 98 -2.33 -6.95 -13.25
C LYS A 98 -2.49 -6.23 -14.59
N ASN A 99 -2.13 -4.95 -14.66
CA ASN A 99 -2.24 -4.15 -15.87
C ASN A 99 -1.28 -4.67 -16.96
N ILE A 100 -0.03 -4.98 -16.61
CA ILE A 100 0.97 -5.56 -17.52
C ILE A 100 0.50 -6.86 -18.16
N PHE A 101 -0.11 -7.76 -17.37
CA PHE A 101 -0.59 -9.06 -17.83
C PHE A 101 -2.04 -9.05 -18.33
N SER A 102 -2.69 -7.88 -18.40
CA SER A 102 -4.04 -7.78 -18.94
C SER A 102 -4.04 -8.00 -20.46
N LYS A 103 -5.15 -8.52 -21.01
CA LYS A 103 -5.28 -8.79 -22.46
C LYS A 103 -5.32 -7.52 -23.32
N VAL A 104 -5.50 -6.35 -22.71
CA VAL A 104 -5.47 -5.05 -23.37
C VAL A 104 -4.03 -4.55 -23.31
N THR A 105 -3.50 -4.02 -24.42
CA THR A 105 -2.17 -3.41 -24.44
C THR A 105 -2.07 -2.42 -23.28
N PRO A 106 -1.22 -2.65 -22.28
CA PRO A 106 -1.19 -1.80 -21.10
C PRO A 106 -0.78 -0.40 -21.51
N GLU A 107 -1.46 0.62 -20.99
CA GLU A 107 -0.84 1.95 -20.98
C GLU A 107 0.41 1.84 -20.10
N ALA A 108 1.59 1.93 -20.72
CA ALA A 108 2.85 1.68 -20.05
C ALA A 108 3.09 2.67 -18.89
N ARG A 109 2.65 3.93 -19.05
CA ARG A 109 2.89 5.00 -18.08
C ARG A 109 2.24 4.78 -16.70
N PRO A 110 0.92 4.49 -16.59
CA PRO A 110 0.31 4.17 -15.30
C PRO A 110 0.99 3.00 -14.58
N CYS A 111 1.36 1.94 -15.31
CA CYS A 111 2.04 0.78 -14.75
C CYS A 111 3.44 1.12 -14.21
N ILE A 112 4.18 1.98 -14.93
CA ILE A 112 5.51 2.46 -14.51
C ILE A 112 5.41 3.30 -13.23
N VAL A 113 4.43 4.21 -13.13
CA VAL A 113 4.24 5.05 -11.94
C VAL A 113 3.93 4.21 -10.70
N GLU A 114 3.06 3.21 -10.83
CA GLU A 114 2.70 2.31 -9.73
C GLU A 114 3.90 1.47 -9.25
N LEU A 115 4.67 0.91 -10.18
CA LEU A 115 5.86 0.10 -9.85
C LEU A 115 7.02 0.95 -9.32
N ALA A 116 7.19 2.17 -9.82
CA ALA A 116 8.17 3.14 -9.33
C ALA A 116 7.92 3.47 -7.85
N HIS A 117 6.66 3.71 -7.47
CA HIS A 117 6.29 3.99 -6.09
C HIS A 117 6.59 2.82 -5.14
N THR A 118 6.42 1.58 -5.61
CA THR A 118 6.83 0.38 -4.86
C THR A 118 8.35 0.33 -4.70
N ALA A 119 9.11 0.58 -5.77
CA ALA A 119 10.57 0.52 -5.79
C ALA A 119 11.24 1.54 -4.86
N GLU A 120 10.65 2.74 -4.71
CA GLU A 120 11.11 3.77 -3.77
C GLU A 120 11.01 3.34 -2.30
N ARG A 121 10.01 2.52 -1.96
CA ARG A 121 9.79 2.03 -0.59
C ARG A 121 10.55 0.74 -0.30
N ARG A 122 10.68 -0.15 -1.29
CA ARG A 122 11.45 -1.40 -1.19
C ARG A 122 12.07 -1.76 -2.53
N PRO A 123 13.40 -1.79 -2.66
CA PRO A 123 14.06 -2.30 -3.87
C PRO A 123 13.77 -3.81 -3.98
N ASN A 124 12.98 -4.20 -4.99
CA ASN A 124 12.51 -5.55 -5.21
C ASN A 124 12.23 -5.80 -6.71
N VAL A 125 11.56 -6.91 -7.04
CA VAL A 125 11.18 -7.29 -8.42
C VAL A 125 10.44 -6.17 -9.16
N ALA A 126 9.70 -5.29 -8.47
CA ALA A 126 9.01 -4.14 -9.06
C ALA A 126 9.98 -3.18 -9.76
N ALA A 127 11.16 -2.93 -9.19
CA ALA A 127 12.17 -2.05 -9.76
C ALA A 127 12.70 -2.61 -11.10
N TYR A 128 12.93 -3.91 -11.17
CA TYR A 128 13.38 -4.59 -12.39
C TYR A 128 12.31 -4.56 -13.49
N VAL A 129 11.06 -4.83 -13.12
CA VAL A 129 9.93 -4.79 -14.06
C VAL A 129 9.68 -3.35 -14.56
N ALA A 130 9.76 -2.36 -13.67
CA ALA A 130 9.66 -0.94 -14.04
C ALA A 130 10.77 -0.54 -15.03
N ALA A 131 12.02 -0.95 -14.78
CA ALA A 131 13.15 -0.70 -15.67
C ALA A 131 12.96 -1.33 -17.06
N ILE A 132 12.46 -2.57 -17.15
CA ILE A 132 12.15 -3.23 -18.43
C ILE A 132 11.05 -2.48 -19.19
N LEU A 133 10.00 -2.04 -18.48
CA LEU A 133 8.91 -1.30 -19.11
C LEU A 133 9.34 0.08 -19.59
N LEU A 134 10.14 0.80 -18.80
CA LEU A 134 10.75 2.07 -19.20
C LEU A 134 11.63 1.90 -20.45
N PHE A 135 12.50 0.88 -20.45
CA PHE A 135 13.32 0.56 -21.61
C PHE A 135 12.49 0.24 -22.87
N ARG A 136 11.36 -0.46 -22.72
CA ARG A 136 10.47 -0.79 -23.84
C ARG A 136 9.60 0.39 -24.30
N ALA A 137 9.26 1.30 -23.41
CA ALA A 137 8.46 2.49 -23.69
C ALA A 137 9.30 3.66 -24.21
N ASN A 138 10.63 3.49 -24.30
CA ASN A 138 11.61 4.57 -24.47
C ASN A 138 11.23 5.58 -25.58
N THR A 139 10.97 6.82 -25.16
CA THR A 139 10.70 7.96 -26.05
C THR A 139 11.74 9.09 -25.92
N GLY A 140 12.77 8.95 -25.07
CA GLY A 140 13.81 9.97 -24.89
C GLY A 140 14.69 9.82 -23.64
N ALA A 141 15.68 10.71 -23.51
CA ALA A 141 16.80 10.62 -22.57
C ALA A 141 16.46 10.61 -21.06
N ASP A 142 15.29 11.13 -20.66
CA ASP A 142 14.84 11.11 -19.26
C ASP A 142 14.49 9.68 -18.79
N ASP A 143 13.94 8.86 -19.69
CA ASP A 143 13.57 7.46 -19.40
C ASP A 143 14.82 6.59 -19.19
N ASP A 144 15.93 6.90 -19.88
CA ASP A 144 17.22 6.23 -19.72
C ASP A 144 17.84 6.51 -18.33
N GLN A 145 17.72 7.76 -17.84
CA GLN A 145 18.23 8.13 -16.52
C GLN A 145 17.41 7.45 -15.40
N ALA A 146 16.09 7.35 -15.55
CA ALA A 146 15.23 6.61 -14.62
C ALA A 146 15.58 5.10 -14.61
N THR A 147 15.78 4.50 -15.78
CA THR A 147 16.19 3.09 -15.93
C THR A 147 17.50 2.79 -15.21
N MET A 148 18.50 3.68 -15.36
CA MET A 148 19.79 3.54 -14.66
C MET A 148 19.68 3.66 -13.13
N ARG A 149 18.76 4.49 -12.61
CA ARG A 149 18.53 4.63 -11.16
C ARG A 149 17.96 3.35 -10.56
N TYR A 150 16.98 2.72 -11.21
CA TYR A 150 16.38 1.48 -10.71
C TYR A 150 17.35 0.30 -10.75
N ASN A 151 18.16 0.15 -11.81
CA ASN A 151 19.17 -0.91 -11.87
C ASN A 151 20.18 -0.82 -10.73
N ARG A 152 20.66 0.40 -10.41
CA ARG A 152 21.55 0.63 -9.26
C ARG A 152 20.91 0.30 -7.92
N GLN A 153 19.60 0.48 -7.80
CA GLN A 153 18.83 0.17 -6.58
C GLN A 153 18.75 -1.34 -6.31
N VAL A 154 18.80 -2.17 -7.36
CA VAL A 154 18.79 -3.64 -7.28
C VAL A 154 20.19 -4.21 -7.07
N GLU A 155 21.21 -3.57 -7.65
CA GLU A 155 22.61 -4.03 -7.57
C GLU A 155 23.27 -3.77 -6.21
N GLY A 156 22.68 -2.90 -5.36
CA GLY A 156 23.10 -2.70 -3.98
C GLY A 156 24.57 -2.26 -3.85
N ASN A 157 24.84 -0.97 -4.08
CA ASN A 157 26.07 -0.32 -3.66
C ASN A 157 25.77 0.68 -2.54
#